data_AF-A0AAV0TR85-F1
#
_entry.id   AF-A0AAV0TR85-F1
#
_cell.length_a   1.000
_cell.length_b   1.000
_cell.length_c   1.000
_cell.angle_alpha   90.00
_cell.angle_beta   90.00
_cell.angle_gamma   90.00
#
_symmetry.space_group_name_H-M   'P 1'
#
loop_
_entity.id
_entity.type
_entity.pdbx_description
1 polymer ?
#
loop_
_entity_poly.entity_id
_entity_poly.type
_entity_poly.pdbx_seq_one_letter_code
_entity_poly.pdbx_strand_id
1 'polypeptide(L)'
;MQSVRVLHLKRSCSCSVCLQMSIFRLRLGGPGFQDLPFIDKVQEQIANGIIMVSAVGNDGPHHGLLSNPADQVKAIGVGGITKSNEIAEFSSRGMTTWELPFGSGRVKPDIVTLAEDVPGADASGRCKVLSGISASAPIISASIAVLASMIPAEERWNLLNPASMKQILLESSDKLKERYGSDNVVRSHIFEQGSGARNISRGQDVVLSVFKPSSFPDKLDMTDCPRMWPYCLQPLYHSALPLMVNLTILNPTSVVGTIKSLPQWLAGTNGEHLLVSTSLPSVVWPYFGSIGVFVEVKEQAAAFEGIAQGTLRLELDNANHVNDVLIPITVKIIPTPPASKRILWDQFHNIPYPSAFVPRDNLENQRDLMDVSGDHPHTNFHQMESGVMLVVDPEEDFCRDESVALQAAVKFLNVSLIVFADWYDNRLLDSLELFDMTTLSKWHAITGGTNIPAIHELLQNFPIAFEAGVVYSSSLSLLNSGNDSSFPYWSGSYLTNFPVGGYLGYIEAIDQSLYEVPSHNGGRIAVFGDSSCLDSSGHPAAKFRNCFGMLRTILRFTNDGVLPLFSTLQDDSANTKLQRLELEFVADESVLHSLVDLQDEDV
;
A
#
# COMPACT_ATOMS: atom_id res chain seq x y z
N MET A 1 5.92 -24.09 16.51
CA MET A 1 5.60 -23.34 17.75
C MET A 1 4.37 -22.42 17.63
N GLN A 2 4.11 -21.73 16.50
CA GLN A 2 2.90 -20.89 16.33
C GLN A 2 1.58 -21.70 16.37
N SER A 3 1.49 -22.85 15.71
CA SER A 3 0.26 -23.68 15.69
C SER A 3 -0.20 -24.13 17.11
N VAL A 4 0.74 -24.48 18.00
CA VAL A 4 0.42 -24.78 19.42
C VAL A 4 -0.09 -23.54 20.16
N ARG A 5 0.45 -22.34 19.88
CA ARG A 5 0.01 -21.07 20.46
C ARG A 5 -1.40 -20.70 19.97
N VAL A 6 -1.70 -20.87 18.68
CA VAL A 6 -3.04 -20.62 18.13
C VAL A 6 -4.06 -21.58 18.74
N LEU A 7 -3.71 -22.86 18.94
CA LEU A 7 -4.59 -23.83 19.59
C LEU A 7 -4.90 -23.46 21.06
N HIS A 8 -3.90 -22.96 21.80
CA HIS A 8 -4.08 -22.45 23.16
C HIS A 8 -4.93 -21.16 23.18
N LEU A 9 -4.82 -20.32 22.15
CA LEU A 9 -5.67 -19.15 21.98
C LEU A 9 -7.12 -19.55 21.71
N LYS A 10 -7.37 -20.47 20.79
CA LYS A 10 -8.70 -21.00 20.49
C LYS A 10 -9.37 -21.53 21.77
N ARG A 11 -8.61 -22.25 22.62
CA ARG A 11 -9.07 -22.69 23.94
C ARG A 11 -9.32 -21.53 24.92
N SER A 12 -8.45 -20.53 24.93
CA SER A 12 -8.61 -19.34 25.79
C SER A 12 -9.85 -18.53 25.41
N CYS A 13 -10.13 -18.37 24.11
CA CYS A 13 -11.36 -17.76 23.60
C CYS A 13 -12.61 -18.57 24.00
N SER A 14 -12.56 -19.90 23.89
CA SER A 14 -13.68 -20.72 24.39
C SER A 14 -13.88 -20.55 25.90
N CYS A 15 -12.80 -20.39 26.67
CA CYS A 15 -12.85 -20.17 28.10
C CYS A 15 -13.41 -18.78 28.47
N SER A 16 -13.10 -17.72 27.72
CA SER A 16 -13.60 -16.37 27.99
C SER A 16 -15.13 -16.26 27.88
N VAL A 17 -15.75 -17.01 26.94
CA VAL A 17 -17.21 -17.13 26.86
C VAL A 17 -17.76 -17.82 28.10
N CYS A 18 -17.17 -18.95 28.52
CA CYS A 18 -17.58 -19.67 29.73
C CYS A 18 -17.41 -18.83 31.00
N LEU A 19 -16.39 -17.97 31.07
CA LEU A 19 -16.11 -17.08 32.19
C LEU A 19 -16.89 -15.75 32.15
N GLN A 20 -17.77 -15.56 31.15
CA GLN A 20 -18.54 -14.33 30.95
C GLN A 20 -17.67 -13.06 30.89
N MET A 21 -16.51 -13.16 30.25
CA MET A 21 -15.64 -12.00 30.04
C MET A 21 -16.24 -11.05 29.00
N SER A 22 -16.32 -9.75 29.32
CA SER A 22 -16.85 -8.75 28.38
C SER A 22 -15.78 -8.09 27.52
N ILE A 23 -14.51 -8.14 27.94
CA ILE A 23 -13.36 -7.54 27.23
C ILE A 23 -12.30 -8.61 27.09
N PHE A 24 -11.86 -8.86 25.86
CA PHE A 24 -10.78 -9.78 25.56
C PHE A 24 -9.64 -9.06 24.86
N ARG A 25 -8.44 -9.17 25.45
CA ARG A 25 -7.23 -8.56 24.93
C ARG A 25 -6.34 -9.62 24.31
N LEU A 26 -5.95 -9.42 23.06
CA LEU A 26 -4.95 -10.24 22.40
C LEU A 26 -3.60 -9.53 22.35
N ARG A 27 -2.54 -10.30 22.65
CA ARG A 27 -1.14 -9.84 22.64
C ARG A 27 -0.30 -10.67 21.67
N LEU A 28 -0.89 -11.03 20.54
CA LEU A 28 -0.25 -11.78 19.47
C LEU A 28 -0.61 -11.09 18.15
N GLY A 29 0.40 -10.97 17.28
CA GLY A 29 0.32 -10.39 15.95
C GLY A 29 1.16 -11.24 14.99
N GLY A 30 0.67 -11.42 13.78
CA GLY A 30 1.33 -12.12 12.67
C GLY A 30 0.40 -12.16 11.44
N PRO A 31 0.78 -12.84 10.34
CA PRO A 31 -0.05 -13.01 9.14
C PRO A 31 -1.23 -13.99 9.37
N GLY A 32 -1.91 -13.87 10.50
CA GLY A 32 -2.90 -14.83 11.00
C GLY A 32 -4.28 -14.75 10.33
N PHE A 33 -4.49 -13.85 9.37
CA PHE A 33 -5.76 -13.75 8.63
C PHE A 33 -6.03 -14.94 7.71
N GLN A 34 -4.98 -15.68 7.29
CA GLN A 34 -5.13 -16.92 6.55
C GLN A 34 -5.57 -18.10 7.43
N ASP A 35 -5.42 -18.03 8.77
CA ASP A 35 -5.94 -19.06 9.70
C ASP A 35 -7.44 -18.84 9.90
N LEU A 36 -8.24 -19.29 8.93
CA LEU A 36 -9.70 -19.18 8.97
C LEU A 36 -10.29 -19.67 10.31
N PRO A 37 -9.86 -20.80 10.90
CA PRO A 37 -10.40 -21.20 12.20
C PRO A 37 -10.04 -20.24 13.35
N PHE A 38 -8.93 -19.49 13.29
CA PHE A 38 -8.63 -18.43 14.25
C PHE A 38 -9.55 -17.22 14.04
N ILE A 39 -9.75 -16.81 12.79
CA ILE A 39 -10.65 -15.72 12.42
C ILE A 39 -12.08 -16.04 12.84
N ASP A 40 -12.60 -17.22 12.50
CA ASP A 40 -13.92 -17.68 12.90
C ASP A 40 -14.09 -17.64 14.40
N LYS A 41 -13.06 -18.03 15.17
CA LYS A 41 -13.13 -17.97 16.63
C LYS A 41 -13.18 -16.54 17.15
N VAL A 42 -12.41 -15.62 16.57
CA VAL A 42 -12.50 -14.18 16.90
C VAL A 42 -13.90 -13.66 16.60
N GLN A 43 -14.48 -14.00 15.44
CA GLN A 43 -15.83 -13.61 15.07
C GLN A 43 -16.88 -14.16 16.04
N GLU A 44 -16.75 -15.42 16.46
CA GLU A 44 -17.63 -16.06 17.44
C GLU A 44 -17.59 -15.31 18.79
N GLN A 45 -16.41 -14.89 19.27
CA GLN A 45 -16.32 -14.08 20.50
C GLN A 45 -17.08 -12.77 20.37
N ILE A 46 -16.88 -12.07 19.25
CA ILE A 46 -17.50 -10.76 19.00
C ILE A 46 -19.00 -10.91 18.84
N ALA A 47 -19.48 -11.98 18.18
CA ALA A 47 -20.91 -12.29 18.09
C ALA A 47 -21.57 -12.49 19.46
N ASN A 48 -20.83 -13.03 20.45
CA ASN A 48 -21.26 -13.16 21.85
C ASN A 48 -21.12 -11.86 22.66
N GLY A 49 -20.87 -10.72 22.01
CA GLY A 49 -20.77 -9.41 22.67
C GLY A 49 -19.41 -9.10 23.30
N ILE A 50 -18.40 -9.96 23.09
CA ILE A 50 -17.07 -9.75 23.68
C ILE A 50 -16.32 -8.69 22.88
N ILE A 51 -15.90 -7.62 23.56
CA ILE A 51 -15.15 -6.52 22.96
C ILE A 51 -13.69 -6.96 22.78
N MET A 52 -13.27 -7.07 21.51
CA MET A 52 -11.93 -7.51 21.15
C MET A 52 -10.98 -6.32 20.99
N VAL A 53 -9.88 -6.30 21.75
CA VAL A 53 -8.83 -5.27 21.66
C VAL A 53 -7.51 -5.92 21.31
N SER A 54 -6.87 -5.44 20.24
CA SER A 54 -5.57 -5.92 19.80
C SER A 54 -4.66 -4.77 19.40
N ALA A 55 -3.37 -4.93 19.64
CA ALA A 55 -2.37 -3.97 19.22
C ALA A 55 -1.98 -4.17 17.75
N VAL A 56 -1.72 -3.10 17.00
CA VAL A 56 -1.47 -3.20 15.54
C VAL A 56 -0.11 -3.77 15.16
N GLY A 57 0.88 -3.74 16.04
CA GLY A 57 2.23 -4.28 15.76
C GLY A 57 3.33 -3.29 16.13
N ASN A 58 4.57 -3.76 16.08
CA ASN A 58 5.78 -3.00 16.41
C ASN A 58 6.72 -2.85 15.20
N ASP A 59 6.22 -3.09 14.00
CA ASP A 59 7.03 -3.23 12.80
C ASP A 59 7.06 -1.92 11.98
N GLY A 60 6.57 -0.81 12.54
CA GLY A 60 6.76 0.51 11.96
C GLY A 60 8.25 0.90 11.84
N PRO A 61 8.58 1.94 11.05
CA PRO A 61 7.69 2.97 10.55
C PRO A 61 7.11 2.73 9.14
N HIS A 62 7.36 1.57 8.52
CA HIS A 62 6.86 1.29 7.17
C HIS A 62 5.35 1.01 7.17
N HIS A 63 4.71 1.23 6.02
CA HIS A 63 3.27 1.05 5.83
C HIS A 63 2.93 -0.38 5.42
N GLY A 64 1.72 -0.85 5.74
CA GLY A 64 1.25 -2.19 5.37
C GLY A 64 1.58 -3.27 6.40
N LEU A 65 2.25 -2.91 7.50
CA LEU A 65 2.77 -3.87 8.50
C LEU A 65 1.81 -4.09 9.68
N LEU A 66 0.51 -4.00 9.43
CA LEU A 66 -0.50 -4.26 10.45
C LEU A 66 -0.60 -5.75 10.74
N SER A 67 -0.76 -6.10 12.01
CA SER A 67 -0.83 -7.49 12.45
C SER A 67 -2.26 -7.94 12.78
N ASN A 68 -2.56 -9.20 12.44
CA ASN A 68 -3.83 -9.83 12.80
C ASN A 68 -3.84 -10.25 14.27
N PRO A 69 -4.94 -10.06 15.03
CA PRO A 69 -6.29 -9.65 14.60
C PRO A 69 -6.58 -8.15 14.64
N ALA A 70 -5.60 -7.29 14.89
CA ALA A 70 -5.84 -5.85 15.02
C ALA A 70 -6.27 -5.18 13.71
N ASP A 71 -5.88 -5.77 12.58
CA ASP A 71 -6.26 -5.40 11.21
C ASP A 71 -7.70 -5.79 10.83
N GLN A 72 -8.37 -6.63 11.62
CA GLN A 72 -9.75 -7.04 11.34
C GLN A 72 -10.73 -5.90 11.58
N VAL A 73 -11.76 -5.82 10.73
CA VAL A 73 -12.84 -4.83 10.85
C VAL A 73 -13.52 -4.86 12.23
N LYS A 74 -13.69 -6.05 12.79
CA LYS A 74 -14.43 -6.34 14.03
C LYS A 74 -13.62 -6.07 15.30
N ALA A 75 -12.29 -6.08 15.21
CA ALA A 75 -11.42 -5.82 16.36
C ALA A 75 -11.16 -4.31 16.51
N ILE A 76 -10.91 -3.89 17.75
CA ILE A 76 -10.36 -2.56 18.05
C ILE A 76 -8.83 -2.67 17.95
N GLY A 77 -8.30 -2.19 16.83
CA GLY A 77 -6.87 -2.11 16.53
C GLY A 77 -6.27 -0.85 17.12
N VAL A 78 -5.30 -1.02 18.01
CA VAL A 78 -4.71 0.09 18.79
C VAL A 78 -3.28 0.37 18.34
N GLY A 79 -3.04 1.59 17.87
CA GLY A 79 -1.72 2.14 17.55
C GLY A 79 -1.08 2.92 18.72
N GLY A 80 0.17 3.31 18.53
CA GLY A 80 1.04 3.77 19.61
C GLY A 80 1.52 5.20 19.45
N ILE A 81 1.45 5.97 20.53
CA ILE A 81 1.99 7.34 20.61
C ILE A 81 2.96 7.51 21.77
N THR A 82 3.79 8.54 21.67
CA THR A 82 4.68 9.04 22.72
C THR A 82 3.92 9.89 23.74
N LYS A 83 4.60 10.33 24.81
CA LYS A 83 4.04 11.29 25.77
C LYS A 83 3.81 12.69 25.18
N SER A 84 4.48 13.02 24.07
CA SER A 84 4.32 14.28 23.33
C SER A 84 3.16 14.24 22.31
N ASN A 85 2.35 13.18 22.31
CA ASN A 85 1.29 12.94 21.33
C ASN A 85 1.83 12.84 19.89
N GLU A 86 3.02 12.25 19.74
CA GLU A 86 3.61 11.92 18.44
C GLU A 86 3.46 10.43 18.17
N ILE A 87 3.27 10.02 16.93
CA ILE A 87 3.21 8.60 16.55
C ILE A 87 4.54 7.95 16.92
N ALA A 88 4.50 6.87 17.70
CA ALA A 88 5.70 6.13 18.07
C ALA A 88 6.30 5.49 16.82
N GLU A 89 7.61 5.59 16.64
CA GLU A 89 8.29 5.17 15.40
C GLU A 89 8.06 3.69 15.08
N PHE A 90 8.07 2.83 16.10
CA PHE A 90 7.80 1.40 15.95
C PHE A 90 6.31 1.07 15.73
N SER A 91 5.36 1.99 15.88
CA SER A 91 3.94 1.68 15.70
C SER A 91 3.68 1.28 14.25
N SER A 92 3.20 0.06 14.02
CA SER A 92 2.72 -0.36 12.70
C SER A 92 1.60 0.56 12.21
N ARG A 93 1.56 0.81 10.89
CA ARG A 93 0.69 1.79 10.23
C ARG A 93 0.37 1.40 8.79
N GLY A 94 -0.47 2.17 8.13
CA GLY A 94 -0.92 1.93 6.77
C GLY A 94 -2.32 1.31 6.72
N MET A 95 -2.79 1.03 5.51
CA MET A 95 -4.08 0.36 5.33
C MET A 95 -3.97 -1.15 5.56
N THR A 96 -5.11 -1.82 5.70
CA THR A 96 -5.14 -3.29 5.71
C THR A 96 -4.72 -3.85 4.36
N THR A 97 -3.80 -4.80 4.35
CA THR A 97 -3.16 -5.29 3.11
C THR A 97 -3.90 -6.45 2.46
N TRP A 98 -4.62 -7.27 3.22
CA TRP A 98 -5.33 -8.45 2.71
C TRP A 98 -6.55 -8.14 1.83
N GLU A 99 -6.96 -6.87 1.73
CA GLU A 99 -8.04 -6.41 0.83
C GLU A 99 -7.51 -5.84 -0.50
N LEU A 100 -6.19 -5.62 -0.61
CA LEU A 100 -5.54 -5.00 -1.77
C LEU A 100 -5.71 -5.76 -3.10
N PRO A 101 -5.65 -7.12 -3.17
CA PRO A 101 -5.94 -7.84 -4.42
C PRO A 101 -7.33 -7.54 -5.02
N PHE A 102 -8.26 -6.99 -4.22
CA PHE A 102 -9.65 -6.76 -4.62
C PHE A 102 -10.05 -5.27 -4.58
N GLY A 103 -9.09 -4.36 -4.37
CA GLY A 103 -9.35 -2.92 -4.31
C GLY A 103 -8.39 -2.18 -3.38
N SER A 104 -8.95 -1.48 -2.37
CA SER A 104 -8.18 -0.67 -1.42
C SER A 104 -8.26 -1.24 0.00
N GLY A 105 -7.24 -1.01 0.82
CA GLY A 105 -7.31 -1.34 2.24
C GLY A 105 -8.25 -0.43 3.03
N ARG A 106 -8.64 -0.87 4.22
CA ARG A 106 -9.36 -0.06 5.22
C ARG A 106 -8.41 0.74 6.09
N VAL A 107 -8.96 1.79 6.68
CA VAL A 107 -8.26 2.56 7.72
C VAL A 107 -8.03 1.72 8.98
N LYS A 108 -6.76 1.61 9.35
CA LYS A 108 -6.26 1.14 10.65
C LYS A 108 -4.98 1.93 11.01
N PRO A 109 -4.58 2.03 12.30
CA PRO A 109 -5.31 1.61 13.50
C PRO A 109 -6.67 2.30 13.64
N ASP A 110 -7.52 1.82 14.54
CA ASP A 110 -8.79 2.50 14.85
C ASP A 110 -8.55 3.72 15.75
N ILE A 111 -7.64 3.58 16.73
CA ILE A 111 -7.35 4.57 17.77
C ILE A 111 -5.90 4.45 18.22
N VAL A 112 -5.32 5.51 18.76
CA VAL A 112 -3.97 5.50 19.34
C VAL A 112 -3.94 5.87 20.82
N THR A 113 -2.97 5.32 21.54
CA THR A 113 -2.71 5.66 22.94
C THR A 113 -1.24 5.44 23.28
N LEU A 114 -0.82 5.91 24.46
CA LEU A 114 0.55 5.82 24.94
C LEU A 114 1.15 4.41 24.78
N ALA A 115 2.31 4.34 24.12
CA ALA A 115 3.05 3.10 23.84
C ALA A 115 4.54 3.19 24.19
N GLU A 116 5.08 4.40 24.27
CA GLU A 116 6.49 4.65 24.56
C GLU A 116 6.68 5.16 25.98
N ASP A 117 7.74 4.67 26.62
CA ASP A 117 8.12 4.99 27.99
C ASP A 117 6.97 4.82 29.00
N VAL A 118 6.23 3.72 28.87
CA VAL A 118 5.10 3.39 29.74
C VAL A 118 5.61 2.67 31.00
N PRO A 119 5.42 3.23 32.20
CA PRO A 119 5.75 2.53 33.44
C PRO A 119 4.80 1.34 33.64
N GLY A 120 5.36 0.16 33.91
CA GLY A 120 4.61 -1.08 34.16
C GLY A 120 5.25 -1.92 35.27
N ALA A 121 4.53 -2.92 35.77
CA ALA A 121 5.08 -3.86 36.74
C ALA A 121 5.89 -4.95 36.03
N ASP A 122 7.07 -5.27 36.55
CA ASP A 122 7.85 -6.44 36.14
C ASP A 122 7.47 -7.68 36.97
N ALA A 123 8.02 -8.84 36.59
CA ALA A 123 7.76 -10.11 37.30
C ALA A 123 8.23 -10.12 38.76
N SER A 124 9.07 -9.16 39.16
CA SER A 124 9.55 -8.99 40.53
C SER A 124 8.73 -7.97 41.33
N GLY A 125 7.65 -7.43 40.75
CA GLY A 125 6.80 -6.40 41.38
C GLY A 125 7.42 -5.00 41.38
N ARG A 126 8.54 -4.78 40.69
CA ARG A 126 9.17 -3.47 40.54
C ARG A 126 8.58 -2.73 39.34
N CYS A 127 8.63 -1.40 39.40
CA CYS A 127 8.24 -0.58 38.25
C CYS A 127 9.38 -0.55 37.22
N LYS A 128 9.07 -0.94 35.98
CA LYS A 128 9.96 -0.88 34.83
C LYS A 128 9.26 -0.13 33.70
N VAL A 129 10.01 0.74 33.03
CA VAL A 129 9.54 1.42 31.83
C VAL A 129 9.67 0.49 30.62
N LEU A 130 8.60 0.39 29.83
CA LEU A 130 8.51 -0.45 28.65
C LEU A 130 8.06 0.41 27.45
N SER A 131 8.70 0.20 26.31
CA SER A 131 8.29 0.77 25.02
C SER A 131 7.85 -0.37 24.09
N GLY A 132 6.67 -0.19 23.49
CA GLY A 132 6.08 -1.14 22.57
C GLY A 132 4.56 -1.12 22.63
N ILE A 133 3.92 -1.42 21.50
CA ILE A 133 2.45 -1.39 21.36
C ILE A 133 1.72 -2.34 22.32
N SER A 134 2.45 -3.30 22.88
CA SER A 134 1.99 -4.14 23.98
C SER A 134 1.50 -3.35 25.20
N ALA A 135 1.92 -2.10 25.38
CA ALA A 135 1.42 -1.21 26.44
C ALA A 135 0.10 -0.52 26.07
N SER A 136 -0.21 -0.36 24.79
CA SER A 136 -1.39 0.40 24.31
C SER A 136 -2.70 -0.37 24.46
N ALA A 137 -2.75 -1.64 24.05
CA ALA A 137 -3.94 -2.49 24.18
C ALA A 137 -4.51 -2.56 25.62
N PRO A 138 -3.72 -2.77 26.70
CA PRO A 138 -4.25 -2.77 28.06
C PRO A 138 -4.73 -1.40 28.53
N ILE A 139 -4.11 -0.30 28.07
CA ILE A 139 -4.61 1.04 28.36
C ILE A 139 -6.01 1.23 27.74
N ILE A 140 -6.22 0.81 26.50
CA ILE A 140 -7.55 0.83 25.88
C ILE A 140 -8.53 -0.10 26.61
N SER A 141 -8.14 -1.33 26.97
CA SER A 141 -8.99 -2.22 27.76
C SER A 141 -9.42 -1.60 29.10
N ALA A 142 -8.50 -0.92 29.79
CA ALA A 142 -8.83 -0.19 31.02
C ALA A 142 -9.77 1.00 30.75
N SER A 143 -9.59 1.69 29.62
CA SER A 143 -10.48 2.78 29.17
C SER A 143 -11.90 2.28 28.96
N ILE A 144 -12.04 1.15 28.29
CA ILE A 144 -13.33 0.49 28.03
C ILE A 144 -13.98 0.12 29.36
N ALA A 145 -13.22 -0.43 30.32
CA ALA A 145 -13.75 -0.74 31.65
C ALA A 145 -14.26 0.51 32.39
N VAL A 146 -13.54 1.64 32.31
CA VAL A 146 -13.97 2.91 32.90
C VAL A 146 -15.24 3.44 32.22
N LEU A 147 -15.28 3.50 30.89
CA LEU A 147 -16.45 3.95 30.14
C LEU A 147 -17.67 3.06 30.43
N ALA A 148 -17.46 1.74 30.48
CA ALA A 148 -18.52 0.79 30.81
C ALA A 148 -19.03 0.97 32.26
N SER A 149 -18.15 1.32 33.21
CA SER A 149 -18.54 1.55 34.60
C SER A 149 -19.44 2.78 34.80
N MET A 150 -19.48 3.69 33.82
CA MET A 150 -20.37 4.85 33.83
C MET A 150 -21.84 4.47 33.60
N ILE A 151 -22.09 3.29 33.03
CA ILE A 151 -23.44 2.74 32.84
C ILE A 151 -23.79 1.85 34.03
N PRO A 152 -25.01 1.94 34.60
CA PRO A 152 -25.50 1.03 35.64
C PRO A 152 -25.31 -0.43 35.26
N ALA A 153 -24.99 -1.29 36.23
CA ALA A 153 -24.57 -2.66 35.97
C ALA A 153 -25.65 -3.49 35.27
N GLU A 154 -26.92 -3.23 35.58
CA GLU A 154 -28.10 -3.87 35.01
C GLU A 154 -28.33 -3.54 33.53
N GLU A 155 -27.92 -2.36 33.06
CA GLU A 155 -28.14 -1.88 31.68
C GLU A 155 -26.87 -1.95 30.82
N ARG A 156 -25.70 -2.01 31.45
CA ARG A 156 -24.38 -1.91 30.83
C ARG A 156 -24.23 -2.76 29.57
N TRP A 157 -24.47 -4.06 29.67
CA TRP A 157 -24.26 -5.00 28.56
C TRP A 157 -25.47 -5.17 27.64
N ASN A 158 -26.58 -4.50 27.95
CA ASN A 158 -27.69 -4.34 27.01
C ASN A 158 -27.43 -3.18 26.04
N LEU A 159 -26.68 -2.16 26.49
CA LEU A 159 -26.31 -0.98 25.71
C LEU A 159 -24.94 -1.15 25.03
N LEU A 160 -23.97 -1.73 25.74
CA LEU A 160 -22.61 -1.91 25.25
C LEU A 160 -22.42 -3.25 24.57
N ASN A 161 -21.94 -3.17 23.34
CA ASN A 161 -21.51 -4.28 22.51
C ASN A 161 -20.24 -3.86 21.75
N PRO A 162 -19.64 -4.77 20.97
CA PRO A 162 -18.42 -4.46 20.23
C PRO A 162 -18.52 -3.23 19.32
N ALA A 163 -19.63 -3.05 18.61
CA ALA A 163 -19.81 -1.89 17.72
C ALA A 163 -20.04 -0.60 18.49
N SER A 164 -20.92 -0.57 19.50
CA SER A 164 -21.16 0.65 20.28
C SER A 164 -19.91 1.10 21.03
N MET A 165 -19.15 0.17 21.63
CA MET A 165 -17.89 0.53 22.29
C MET A 165 -16.83 1.03 21.30
N LYS A 166 -16.68 0.39 20.14
CA LYS A 166 -15.76 0.87 19.10
C LYS A 166 -16.15 2.26 18.63
N GLN A 167 -17.44 2.50 18.39
CA GLN A 167 -17.97 3.80 17.98
C GLN A 167 -17.72 4.88 19.04
N ILE A 168 -17.98 4.61 20.33
CA ILE A 168 -17.68 5.54 21.43
C ILE A 168 -16.20 5.94 21.44
N LEU A 169 -15.29 4.97 21.29
CA LEU A 169 -13.86 5.24 21.25
C LEU A 169 -13.46 6.09 20.05
N LEU A 170 -14.00 5.80 18.86
CA LEU A 170 -13.72 6.55 17.66
C LEU A 170 -14.22 8.00 17.77
N GLU A 171 -15.49 8.21 18.13
CA GLU A 171 -16.12 9.54 18.18
C GLU A 171 -15.57 10.43 19.31
N SER A 172 -15.06 9.83 20.40
CA SER A 172 -14.49 10.57 21.52
C SER A 172 -13.01 10.92 21.35
N SER A 173 -12.33 10.40 20.34
CA SER A 173 -10.88 10.60 20.17
C SER A 173 -10.48 12.04 19.84
N ASP A 174 -9.30 12.44 20.31
CA ASP A 174 -8.65 13.72 19.99
C ASP A 174 -7.72 13.55 18.79
N LYS A 175 -7.96 14.33 17.74
CA LYS A 175 -7.08 14.32 16.56
C LYS A 175 -5.69 14.85 16.93
N LEU A 176 -4.67 14.11 16.55
CA LEU A 176 -3.27 14.53 16.66
C LEU A 176 -2.97 15.63 15.65
N LYS A 177 -2.07 16.54 16.01
CA LYS A 177 -1.60 17.60 15.12
C LYS A 177 -0.78 17.00 13.99
N GLU A 178 -1.28 17.13 12.77
CA GLU A 178 -0.61 16.66 11.57
C GLU A 178 0.61 17.51 11.24
N ARG A 179 1.66 16.88 10.68
CA ARG A 179 2.92 17.54 10.36
C ARG A 179 3.54 16.95 9.10
N TYR A 180 4.28 17.78 8.39
CA TYR A 180 5.28 17.34 7.42
C TYR A 180 6.61 17.19 8.16
N GLY A 181 7.22 16.01 8.09
CA GLY A 181 8.57 15.76 8.59
C GLY A 181 9.62 16.56 7.81
N SER A 182 10.85 16.61 8.32
CA SER A 182 11.99 17.25 7.64
C SER A 182 12.36 16.61 6.30
N ASP A 183 11.85 15.41 6.05
CA ASP A 183 11.95 14.56 4.87
C ASP A 183 10.71 14.63 3.95
N ASN A 184 9.81 15.60 4.16
CA ASN A 184 8.47 15.68 3.54
C ASN A 184 7.56 14.48 3.83
N VAL A 185 7.89 13.62 4.80
CA VAL A 185 7.01 12.51 5.19
C VAL A 185 5.81 13.06 5.95
N VAL A 186 4.61 12.70 5.48
CA VAL A 186 3.36 13.05 6.14
C VAL A 186 3.21 12.22 7.42
N ARG A 187 3.03 12.89 8.56
CA ARG A 187 2.84 12.26 9.87
C ARG A 187 1.48 12.59 10.48
N SER A 188 1.01 11.66 11.30
CA SER A 188 -0.30 11.68 11.97
C SER A 188 -1.48 11.74 11.00
N HIS A 189 -1.38 11.15 9.81
CA HIS A 189 -2.54 11.01 8.92
C HIS A 189 -3.44 9.83 9.36
N ILE A 190 -4.57 9.64 8.67
CA ILE A 190 -5.62 8.69 9.07
C ILE A 190 -5.14 7.25 9.26
N PHE A 191 -4.15 6.79 8.48
CA PHE A 191 -3.60 5.43 8.59
C PHE A 191 -2.45 5.29 9.61
N GLU A 192 -2.09 6.37 10.31
CA GLU A 192 -1.18 6.34 11.46
C GLU A 192 -1.94 6.49 12.78
N GLN A 193 -2.88 7.45 12.84
CA GLN A 193 -3.60 7.79 14.08
C GLN A 193 -5.01 7.19 14.17
N GLY A 194 -5.58 6.68 13.09
CA GLY A 194 -6.99 6.26 13.06
C GLY A 194 -7.93 7.44 13.30
N SER A 195 -8.79 7.32 14.31
CA SER A 195 -9.64 8.43 14.77
C SER A 195 -8.87 9.48 15.59
N GLY A 196 -7.75 9.09 16.21
CA GLY A 196 -6.92 9.96 17.04
C GLY A 196 -6.54 9.34 18.38
N ALA A 197 -6.03 10.17 19.28
CA ALA A 197 -5.64 9.79 20.63
C ALA A 197 -6.87 9.59 21.53
N ARG A 198 -6.80 8.56 22.37
CA ARG A 198 -7.84 8.21 23.33
C ARG A 198 -8.15 9.36 24.31
N ASN A 199 -9.42 9.73 24.42
CA ASN A 199 -9.94 10.72 25.38
C ASN A 199 -11.19 10.19 26.11
N ILE A 200 -11.04 9.76 27.37
CA ILE A 200 -12.16 9.22 28.17
C ILE A 200 -13.16 10.32 28.53
N SER A 201 -12.67 11.52 28.83
CA SER A 201 -13.52 12.61 29.34
C SER A 201 -14.61 12.95 28.32
N ARG A 202 -14.24 13.04 27.04
CA ARG A 202 -15.20 13.20 25.95
C ARG A 202 -16.05 11.95 25.73
N GLY A 203 -15.48 10.77 25.97
CA GLY A 203 -16.21 9.49 25.91
C GLY A 203 -17.41 9.45 26.85
N GLN A 204 -17.35 10.10 28.01
CA GLN A 204 -18.46 10.18 28.95
C GLN A 204 -19.72 10.82 28.32
N ASP A 205 -19.55 11.87 27.53
CA ASP A 205 -20.66 12.55 26.86
C ASP A 205 -21.24 11.70 25.72
N VAL A 206 -20.37 10.95 25.04
CA VAL A 206 -20.69 10.13 23.85
C VAL A 206 -21.40 8.83 24.22
N VAL A 207 -21.07 8.22 25.37
CA VAL A 207 -21.66 6.95 25.85
C VAL A 207 -23.20 6.99 25.88
N LEU A 208 -23.80 8.18 26.08
CA LEU A 208 -25.24 8.36 26.17
C LEU A 208 -25.92 8.62 24.83
N SER A 209 -25.18 8.94 23.77
CA SER A 209 -25.73 9.33 22.45
C SER A 209 -25.54 8.28 21.35
N VAL A 210 -24.67 7.28 21.56
CA VAL A 210 -24.18 6.40 20.51
C VAL A 210 -24.90 5.05 20.47
N PHE A 211 -26.03 5.04 19.77
CA PHE A 211 -26.83 3.84 19.52
C PHE A 211 -27.41 3.80 18.09
N LYS A 212 -26.78 4.51 17.15
CA LYS A 212 -27.19 4.53 15.74
C LYS A 212 -26.07 4.00 14.86
N PRO A 213 -26.41 3.24 13.80
CA PRO A 213 -25.42 2.81 12.82
C PRO A 213 -24.61 3.98 12.24
N SER A 214 -23.32 3.75 12.02
CA SER A 214 -22.37 4.74 11.53
C SER A 214 -21.29 4.08 10.67
N SER A 215 -20.38 4.90 10.13
CA SER A 215 -19.22 4.44 9.38
C SER A 215 -17.92 4.94 10.00
N PHE A 216 -16.83 4.23 9.70
CA PHE A 216 -15.48 4.70 9.91
C PHE A 216 -14.67 4.54 8.61
N PRO A 217 -14.06 5.63 8.09
CA PRO A 217 -14.22 7.02 8.52
C PRO A 217 -15.68 7.52 8.50
N ASP A 218 -15.99 8.53 9.31
CA ASP A 218 -17.31 9.16 9.41
C ASP A 218 -17.62 10.06 8.21
N LYS A 219 -16.57 10.59 7.56
CA LYS A 219 -16.63 11.31 6.29
C LYS A 219 -15.40 11.00 5.43
N LEU A 220 -15.56 11.15 4.12
CA LEU A 220 -14.48 11.07 3.14
C LEU A 220 -14.21 12.45 2.57
N ASP A 221 -13.22 13.14 3.15
CA ASP A 221 -12.85 14.50 2.75
C ASP A 221 -11.47 14.51 2.10
N MET A 222 -11.46 14.40 0.76
CA MET A 222 -10.21 14.37 -0.02
C MET A 222 -9.59 15.76 -0.16
N THR A 223 -10.13 16.79 0.51
CA THR A 223 -9.51 18.11 0.61
C THR A 223 -8.79 18.32 1.95
N ASP A 224 -9.04 17.44 2.94
CA ASP A 224 -8.44 17.48 4.26
C ASP A 224 -7.02 16.88 4.23
N CYS A 225 -6.06 17.71 3.83
CA CYS A 225 -4.66 17.34 3.69
C CYS A 225 -3.81 18.03 4.78
N PRO A 226 -2.97 17.29 5.52
CA PRO A 226 -2.50 15.91 5.24
C PRO A 226 -3.31 14.78 5.92
N ARG A 227 -4.44 15.07 6.56
CA ARG A 227 -5.19 14.09 7.37
C ARG A 227 -5.66 12.87 6.57
N MET A 228 -6.16 13.08 5.36
CA MET A 228 -6.69 12.03 4.47
C MET A 228 -5.64 11.54 3.46
N TRP A 229 -4.36 11.73 3.74
CA TRP A 229 -3.29 11.18 2.90
C TRP A 229 -3.38 9.64 2.85
N PRO A 230 -3.18 9.01 1.67
CA PRO A 230 -2.75 9.62 0.40
C PRO A 230 -3.89 10.18 -0.46
N TYR A 231 -5.15 9.89 -0.15
CA TYR A 231 -6.29 10.24 -0.99
C TYR A 231 -6.44 11.75 -1.26
N CYS A 232 -5.99 12.61 -0.34
CA CYS A 232 -6.09 14.06 -0.53
C CYS A 232 -5.03 14.68 -1.44
N LEU A 233 -3.96 13.94 -1.80
CA LEU A 233 -2.93 14.46 -2.71
C LEU A 233 -3.38 14.44 -4.17
N GLN A 234 -4.26 13.51 -4.52
CA GLN A 234 -4.62 13.25 -5.91
C GLN A 234 -6.03 13.82 -6.21
N PRO A 235 -6.12 14.95 -6.95
CA PRO A 235 -7.41 15.40 -7.45
C PRO A 235 -7.95 14.42 -8.49
N LEU A 236 -9.27 14.28 -8.57
CA LEU A 236 -9.92 13.44 -9.57
C LEU A 236 -10.16 14.21 -10.87
N TYR A 237 -10.21 13.50 -11.98
CA TYR A 237 -10.53 14.06 -13.28
C TYR A 237 -11.26 13.01 -14.13
N HIS A 238 -11.95 13.45 -15.17
CA HIS A 238 -12.64 12.51 -16.06
C HIS A 238 -11.63 11.63 -16.79
N SER A 239 -11.90 10.31 -16.83
CA SER A 239 -11.00 9.24 -17.31
C SER A 239 -9.89 8.80 -16.35
N ALA A 240 -9.85 9.31 -15.12
CA ALA A 240 -9.01 8.72 -14.07
C ALA A 240 -9.56 7.37 -13.63
N LEU A 241 -8.70 6.48 -13.11
CA LEU A 241 -9.16 5.28 -12.42
C LEU A 241 -10.09 5.67 -11.24
N PRO A 242 -11.14 4.88 -10.95
CA PRO A 242 -12.02 5.15 -9.82
C PRO A 242 -11.23 5.22 -8.51
N LEU A 243 -11.46 6.27 -7.72
CA LEU A 243 -10.91 6.31 -6.37
C LEU A 243 -11.65 5.28 -5.51
N MET A 244 -10.93 4.28 -5.03
CA MET A 244 -11.48 3.20 -4.20
C MET A 244 -11.18 3.44 -2.73
N VAL A 245 -12.22 3.44 -1.88
CA VAL A 245 -12.07 3.56 -0.43
C VAL A 245 -12.97 2.54 0.27
N ASN A 246 -12.38 1.74 1.17
CA ASN A 246 -13.14 0.80 1.98
C ASN A 246 -13.56 1.42 3.32
N LEU A 247 -14.88 1.44 3.55
CA LEU A 247 -15.52 1.93 4.76
C LEU A 247 -15.88 0.78 5.71
N THR A 248 -15.62 0.98 7.00
CA THR A 248 -16.14 0.09 8.05
C THR A 248 -17.51 0.57 8.50
N ILE A 249 -18.53 -0.27 8.40
CA ILE A 249 -19.87 0.02 8.94
C ILE A 249 -19.97 -0.55 10.36
N LEU A 250 -20.42 0.28 11.30
CA LEU A 250 -20.67 -0.08 12.70
C LEU A 250 -22.18 -0.13 12.94
N ASN A 251 -22.66 -1.27 13.44
CA ASN A 251 -24.05 -1.48 13.79
C ASN A 251 -24.20 -1.77 15.29
N PRO A 252 -24.36 -0.73 16.12
CA PRO A 252 -24.53 -0.91 17.57
C PRO A 252 -25.91 -1.46 17.95
N THR A 253 -26.89 -1.48 17.03
CA THR A 253 -28.29 -1.81 17.36
C THR A 253 -28.62 -3.29 17.30
N SER A 254 -27.86 -4.09 16.53
CA SER A 254 -28.13 -5.52 16.35
C SER A 254 -26.85 -6.29 15.97
N VAL A 255 -26.81 -7.57 16.34
CA VAL A 255 -25.75 -8.50 15.92
C VAL A 255 -25.74 -8.67 14.39
N VAL A 256 -26.92 -8.70 13.78
CA VAL A 256 -27.12 -8.88 12.34
C VAL A 256 -27.87 -7.67 11.79
N GLY A 257 -27.35 -7.07 10.72
CA GLY A 257 -28.07 -6.09 9.91
C GLY A 257 -28.00 -6.46 8.44
N THR A 258 -29.04 -6.13 7.67
CA THR A 258 -29.07 -6.32 6.21
C THR A 258 -29.16 -4.98 5.50
N ILE A 259 -28.48 -4.88 4.36
CA ILE A 259 -28.55 -3.67 3.53
C ILE A 259 -29.79 -3.78 2.66
N LYS A 260 -30.79 -2.93 2.91
CA LYS A 260 -32.13 -3.06 2.31
C LYS A 260 -32.16 -2.72 0.82
N SER A 261 -31.38 -1.72 0.42
CA SER A 261 -31.25 -1.25 -0.95
C SER A 261 -29.82 -0.86 -1.25
N LEU A 262 -29.47 -0.80 -2.54
CA LEU A 262 -28.21 -0.22 -2.98
C LEU A 262 -28.04 1.20 -2.38
N PRO A 263 -26.85 1.55 -1.88
CA PRO A 263 -26.56 2.90 -1.39
C PRO A 263 -26.89 3.95 -2.44
N GLN A 264 -27.46 5.05 -1.98
CA GLN A 264 -27.90 6.14 -2.83
C GLN A 264 -26.94 7.31 -2.72
N TRP A 265 -26.47 7.81 -3.87
CA TRP A 265 -25.71 9.04 -3.94
C TRP A 265 -26.64 10.26 -3.93
N LEU A 266 -26.55 11.06 -2.89
CA LEU A 266 -27.26 12.33 -2.76
C LEU A 266 -26.29 13.46 -3.15
N ALA A 267 -26.38 13.89 -4.40
CA ALA A 267 -25.54 14.99 -4.90
C ALA A 267 -25.80 16.28 -4.11
N GLY A 268 -24.73 16.88 -3.59
CA GLY A 268 -24.73 18.21 -3.01
C GLY A 268 -24.17 19.23 -4.01
N THR A 269 -23.35 20.16 -3.54
CA THR A 269 -22.70 21.16 -4.39
C THR A 269 -21.77 20.52 -5.42
N ASN A 270 -22.05 20.72 -6.71
CA ASN A 270 -21.33 20.12 -7.85
C ASN A 270 -21.26 18.57 -7.79
N GLY A 271 -22.06 17.93 -6.93
CA GLY A 271 -22.05 16.48 -6.73
C GLY A 271 -22.61 15.69 -7.92
N GLU A 272 -23.32 16.36 -8.83
CA GLU A 272 -23.81 15.82 -10.09
C GLU A 272 -22.68 15.45 -11.05
N HIS A 273 -21.48 16.03 -10.88
CA HIS A 273 -20.27 15.70 -11.62
C HIS A 273 -19.65 14.37 -11.21
N LEU A 274 -20.03 13.83 -10.04
CA LEU A 274 -19.52 12.57 -9.52
C LEU A 274 -20.45 11.40 -9.87
N LEU A 275 -19.85 10.27 -10.19
CA LEU A 275 -20.48 8.96 -10.18
C LEU A 275 -19.92 8.19 -8.97
N VAL A 276 -20.78 7.89 -8.00
CA VAL A 276 -20.41 7.13 -6.81
C VAL A 276 -21.10 5.78 -6.88
N SER A 277 -20.31 4.71 -6.92
CA SER A 277 -20.79 3.33 -6.90
C SER A 277 -20.21 2.59 -5.69
N THR A 278 -20.80 1.43 -5.35
CA THR A 278 -20.42 0.69 -4.15
C THR A 278 -20.37 -0.81 -4.38
N SER A 279 -19.40 -1.49 -3.77
CA SER A 279 -19.39 -2.95 -3.58
C SER A 279 -19.87 -3.27 -2.17
N LEU A 280 -20.79 -4.24 -2.05
CA LEU A 280 -21.49 -4.51 -0.81
C LEU A 280 -21.41 -5.98 -0.43
N PRO A 281 -21.13 -6.31 0.85
CA PRO A 281 -21.58 -7.55 1.42
C PRO A 281 -23.10 -7.48 1.61
N SER A 282 -23.77 -8.62 1.45
CA SER A 282 -25.22 -8.72 1.67
C SER A 282 -25.62 -8.57 3.15
N VAL A 283 -24.67 -8.71 4.09
CA VAL A 283 -24.93 -8.79 5.53
C VAL A 283 -23.84 -8.08 6.34
N VAL A 284 -24.26 -7.34 7.36
CA VAL A 284 -23.42 -6.77 8.43
C VAL A 284 -23.44 -7.75 9.61
N TRP A 285 -22.34 -8.49 9.83
CA TRP A 285 -22.29 -9.51 10.87
C TRP A 285 -20.87 -9.91 11.35
N PRO A 286 -20.68 -10.16 12.66
CA PRO A 286 -21.50 -9.66 13.77
C PRO A 286 -21.20 -8.18 14.01
N TYR A 287 -22.23 -7.35 14.12
CA TYR A 287 -22.18 -5.91 14.41
C TYR A 287 -21.41 -5.02 13.41
N PHE A 288 -20.61 -5.58 12.50
CA PHE A 288 -19.75 -4.83 11.58
C PHE A 288 -19.86 -5.32 10.14
N GLY A 289 -19.65 -4.40 9.21
CA GLY A 289 -19.57 -4.67 7.77
C GLY A 289 -18.47 -3.85 7.10
N SER A 290 -18.15 -4.18 5.86
CA SER A 290 -17.23 -3.40 5.02
C SER A 290 -17.95 -3.01 3.74
N ILE A 291 -17.78 -1.79 3.24
CA ILE A 291 -18.35 -1.35 1.95
C ILE A 291 -17.23 -0.70 1.15
N GLY A 292 -17.02 -1.15 -0.08
CA GLY A 292 -16.13 -0.47 -1.01
C GLY A 292 -16.88 0.65 -1.71
N VAL A 293 -16.32 1.85 -1.69
CA VAL A 293 -16.86 3.03 -2.36
C VAL A 293 -15.93 3.41 -3.51
N PHE A 294 -16.50 3.55 -4.71
CA PHE A 294 -15.80 3.92 -5.93
C PHE A 294 -16.29 5.30 -6.36
N VAL A 295 -15.37 6.25 -6.52
CA VAL A 295 -15.70 7.63 -6.91
C VAL A 295 -15.05 7.96 -8.24
N GLU A 296 -15.87 8.33 -9.22
CA GLU A 296 -15.47 8.67 -10.58
C GLU A 296 -16.00 10.05 -10.99
N VAL A 297 -15.34 10.67 -11.97
CA VAL A 297 -15.75 11.95 -12.56
C VAL A 297 -16.41 11.71 -13.91
N LYS A 298 -17.65 12.17 -14.06
CA LYS A 298 -18.43 12.03 -15.29
C LYS A 298 -17.84 12.86 -16.44
N GLU A 299 -18.08 12.43 -17.67
CA GLU A 299 -17.61 13.09 -18.90
C GLU A 299 -17.99 14.57 -18.98
N GLN A 300 -19.21 14.92 -18.55
CA GLN A 300 -19.69 16.31 -18.50
C GLN A 300 -18.84 17.26 -17.65
N ALA A 301 -17.99 16.71 -16.76
CA ALA A 301 -17.09 17.45 -15.89
C ALA A 301 -15.62 17.39 -16.35
N ALA A 302 -15.34 16.93 -17.58
CA ALA A 302 -13.96 16.80 -18.08
C ALA A 302 -13.19 18.13 -18.12
N ALA A 303 -13.88 19.26 -18.29
CA ALA A 303 -13.29 20.61 -18.26
C ALA A 303 -13.54 21.36 -16.94
N PHE A 304 -14.16 20.72 -15.95
CA PHE A 304 -14.52 21.35 -14.69
C PHE A 304 -13.32 21.42 -13.73
N GLU A 305 -13.22 22.53 -13.01
CA GLU A 305 -12.26 22.70 -11.92
C GLU A 305 -13.01 23.21 -10.68
N GLY A 306 -12.88 22.49 -9.56
CA GLY A 306 -13.54 22.89 -8.33
C GLY A 306 -13.71 21.76 -7.32
N ILE A 307 -14.52 22.01 -6.30
CA ILE A 307 -14.85 21.03 -5.26
C ILE A 307 -16.25 20.50 -5.52
N ALA A 308 -16.39 19.17 -5.52
CA ALA A 308 -17.65 18.46 -5.59
C ALA A 308 -17.96 17.77 -4.25
N GLN A 309 -19.21 17.88 -3.83
CA GLN A 309 -19.69 17.41 -2.54
C GLN A 309 -21.01 16.64 -2.68
N GLY A 310 -21.24 15.71 -1.77
CA GLY A 310 -22.51 15.03 -1.61
C GLY A 310 -22.46 14.03 -0.47
N THR A 311 -23.52 13.25 -0.32
CA THR A 311 -23.66 12.30 0.78
C THR A 311 -24.06 10.94 0.24
N LEU A 312 -23.29 9.92 0.57
CA LEU A 312 -23.67 8.53 0.34
C LEU A 312 -24.62 8.09 1.47
N ARG A 313 -25.83 7.67 1.10
CA ARG A 313 -26.86 7.18 2.03
C ARG A 313 -26.99 5.67 1.93
N LEU A 314 -26.83 4.98 3.06
CA LEU A 314 -27.01 3.55 3.22
C LEU A 314 -28.19 3.27 4.15
N GLU A 315 -29.12 2.41 3.74
CA GLU A 315 -30.25 1.97 4.57
C GLU A 315 -29.93 0.61 5.20
N LEU A 316 -29.71 0.60 6.52
CA LEU A 316 -29.44 -0.61 7.29
C LEU A 316 -30.72 -1.07 8.00
N ASP A 317 -31.17 -2.27 7.66
CA ASP A 317 -32.34 -2.92 8.27
C ASP A 317 -31.89 -3.84 9.42
N ASN A 318 -32.38 -3.54 10.62
CA ASN A 318 -32.17 -4.32 11.83
C ASN A 318 -33.46 -5.06 12.23
N ALA A 319 -34.14 -5.65 11.25
CA ALA A 319 -35.42 -6.37 11.29
C ALA A 319 -36.63 -5.52 11.68
N ASN A 320 -36.54 -4.76 12.78
CA ASN A 320 -37.65 -3.97 13.33
C ASN A 320 -37.50 -2.47 13.08
N HIS A 321 -36.31 -2.02 12.69
CA HIS A 321 -36.01 -0.61 12.49
C HIS A 321 -35.00 -0.45 11.35
N VAL A 322 -35.28 0.50 10.46
CA VAL A 322 -34.38 0.87 9.36
C VAL A 322 -33.70 2.17 9.75
N ASN A 323 -32.37 2.16 9.75
CA ASN A 323 -31.55 3.33 10.05
C ASN A 323 -30.78 3.77 8.80
N ASP A 324 -30.73 5.08 8.60
CA ASP A 324 -29.88 5.70 7.61
C ASP A 324 -28.46 5.90 8.17
N VAL A 325 -27.47 5.44 7.43
CA VAL A 325 -26.06 5.82 7.60
C VAL A 325 -25.72 6.82 6.50
N LEU A 326 -25.35 8.04 6.89
CA LEU A 326 -25.05 9.14 5.99
C LEU A 326 -23.55 9.42 6.03
N ILE A 327 -22.89 9.31 4.87
CA ILE A 327 -21.44 9.45 4.74
C ILE A 327 -21.15 10.61 3.78
N PRO A 328 -20.73 11.78 4.29
CA PRO A 328 -20.36 12.91 3.44
C PRO A 328 -19.08 12.59 2.64
N ILE A 329 -19.09 12.93 1.35
CA ILE A 329 -17.94 12.79 0.44
C ILE A 329 -17.63 14.17 -0.16
N THR A 330 -16.37 14.60 -0.06
CA THR A 330 -15.85 15.84 -0.65
C THR A 330 -14.62 15.53 -1.48
N VAL A 331 -14.61 15.97 -2.75
CA VAL A 331 -13.56 15.66 -3.72
C VAL A 331 -13.16 16.93 -4.48
N LYS A 332 -11.86 17.11 -4.72
CA LYS A 332 -11.33 18.12 -5.65
C LYS A 332 -11.29 17.54 -7.06
N ILE A 333 -11.99 18.18 -7.99
CA ILE A 333 -11.97 17.85 -9.41
C ILE A 333 -11.07 18.85 -10.14
N ILE A 334 -10.22 18.35 -11.04
CA ILE A 334 -9.43 19.16 -11.97
C ILE A 334 -9.84 18.84 -13.42
N PRO A 335 -9.58 19.75 -14.37
CA PRO A 335 -9.74 19.46 -15.77
C PRO A 335 -8.87 18.28 -16.16
N THR A 336 -9.39 17.40 -17.01
CA THR A 336 -8.69 16.22 -17.49
C THR A 336 -7.31 16.60 -18.06
N PRO A 337 -6.20 16.19 -17.41
CA PRO A 337 -4.87 16.60 -17.84
C PRO A 337 -4.58 16.07 -19.25
N PRO A 338 -3.67 16.70 -20.02
CA PRO A 338 -3.13 16.09 -21.24
C PRO A 338 -2.58 14.69 -20.96
N ALA A 339 -2.68 13.76 -21.92
CA ALA A 339 -2.23 12.37 -21.74
C ALA A 339 -0.77 12.27 -21.26
N SER A 340 0.11 13.17 -21.73
CA SER A 340 1.52 13.28 -21.32
C SER A 340 1.75 13.75 -19.87
N LYS A 341 0.68 14.00 -19.10
CA LYS A 341 0.76 14.36 -17.68
C LYS A 341 0.03 13.36 -16.77
N ARG A 342 -0.41 12.23 -17.31
CA ARG A 342 -1.14 11.17 -16.57
C ARG A 342 -0.20 10.01 -16.26
N ILE A 343 -0.41 9.36 -15.11
CA ILE A 343 0.30 8.15 -14.67
C ILE A 343 -0.67 7.00 -14.77
N LEU A 344 -0.16 5.84 -15.17
CA LEU A 344 -0.80 4.58 -14.85
C LEU A 344 0.20 3.75 -14.07
N TRP A 345 -0.18 3.30 -12.87
CA TRP A 345 0.62 2.37 -12.09
C TRP A 345 0.06 0.98 -12.31
N ASP A 346 0.92 0.03 -12.65
CA ASP A 346 0.52 -1.36 -12.76
C ASP A 346 0.43 -2.01 -11.37
N GLN A 347 -0.77 -1.99 -10.78
CA GLN A 347 -0.99 -2.65 -9.50
C GLN A 347 -1.22 -4.16 -9.66
N PHE A 348 -1.59 -4.63 -10.86
CA PHE A 348 -2.11 -5.99 -11.03
C PHE A 348 -1.00 -7.03 -11.16
N HIS A 349 0.13 -6.65 -11.76
CA HIS A 349 1.27 -7.54 -11.94
C HIS A 349 2.25 -7.56 -10.78
N ASN A 350 1.99 -6.72 -9.75
CA ASN A 350 2.62 -6.82 -8.44
C ASN A 350 1.90 -7.89 -7.62
N ILE A 351 2.63 -8.82 -6.98
CA ILE A 351 2.04 -9.91 -6.21
C ILE A 351 1.20 -9.34 -5.06
N PRO A 352 -0.11 -9.65 -5.01
CA PRO A 352 -0.95 -9.16 -3.94
C PRO A 352 -0.63 -9.85 -2.62
N TYR A 353 -0.62 -9.08 -1.54
CA TYR A 353 -0.33 -9.60 -0.21
C TYR A 353 -1.47 -10.46 0.37
N PRO A 354 -1.18 -11.69 0.89
CA PRO A 354 -0.09 -12.62 0.61
C PRO A 354 -0.64 -13.78 -0.21
N SER A 355 -0.36 -13.79 -1.50
CA SER A 355 -0.71 -14.91 -2.37
C SER A 355 0.44 -15.92 -2.55
N ALA A 356 1.69 -15.52 -2.31
CA ALA A 356 2.87 -16.28 -2.74
C ALA A 356 4.09 -16.21 -1.80
N PHE A 357 4.99 -17.19 -1.91
CA PHE A 357 6.34 -17.14 -1.31
C PHE A 357 7.27 -16.43 -2.30
N VAL A 358 7.38 -15.11 -2.14
CA VAL A 358 8.31 -14.24 -2.88
C VAL A 358 9.48 -13.90 -1.96
N PRO A 359 10.73 -14.18 -2.37
CA PRO A 359 11.88 -13.81 -1.56
C PRO A 359 12.14 -12.31 -1.62
N ARG A 360 12.70 -11.73 -0.55
CA ARG A 360 13.01 -10.29 -0.49
C ARG A 360 13.98 -9.83 -1.58
N ASP A 361 13.83 -8.56 -1.94
CA ASP A 361 14.69 -7.81 -2.85
C ASP A 361 16.14 -7.82 -2.34
N ASN A 362 16.34 -7.60 -1.04
CA ASN A 362 17.67 -7.61 -0.42
C ASN A 362 18.11 -9.01 0.03
N LEU A 363 18.84 -9.70 -0.84
CA LEU A 363 19.38 -11.04 -0.59
C LEU A 363 20.48 -11.10 0.49
N GLU A 364 21.04 -9.97 0.94
CA GLU A 364 22.01 -9.97 2.05
C GLU A 364 21.35 -10.27 3.41
N ASN A 365 20.02 -10.10 3.53
CA ASN A 365 19.31 -10.31 4.78
C ASN A 365 18.88 -11.77 5.00
N GLN A 366 19.71 -12.52 5.72
CA GLN A 366 19.46 -13.95 5.99
C GLN A 366 18.43 -14.24 7.10
N ARG A 367 17.88 -13.22 7.76
CA ARG A 367 16.98 -13.43 8.93
C ARG A 367 15.51 -13.52 8.55
N ASP A 368 15.11 -12.86 7.48
CA ASP A 368 13.74 -12.82 7.00
C ASP A 368 13.77 -12.91 5.48
N LEU A 369 13.51 -14.12 4.97
CA LEU A 369 13.68 -14.45 3.56
C LEU A 369 12.49 -14.01 2.70
N MET A 370 11.33 -13.73 3.29
CA MET A 370 10.12 -13.36 2.56
C MET A 370 9.95 -11.86 2.47
N ASP A 371 9.53 -11.37 1.30
CA ASP A 371 8.85 -10.08 1.30
C ASP A 371 7.41 -10.26 1.79
N VAL A 372 7.12 -9.57 2.89
CA VAL A 372 5.84 -9.57 3.58
C VAL A 372 5.22 -8.18 3.59
N SER A 373 5.87 -7.22 2.93
CA SER A 373 5.46 -5.82 2.94
C SER A 373 4.55 -5.52 1.75
N GLY A 374 4.76 -6.25 0.64
CA GLY A 374 3.96 -6.19 -0.57
C GLY A 374 4.13 -4.89 -1.33
N ASP A 375 3.99 -5.01 -2.65
CA ASP A 375 4.32 -3.95 -3.58
C ASP A 375 3.10 -3.14 -4.00
N HIS A 376 2.92 -1.99 -3.33
CA HIS A 376 1.78 -1.11 -3.55
C HIS A 376 2.11 0.39 -3.34
N PRO A 377 1.54 1.29 -4.18
CA PRO A 377 1.52 2.75 -3.99
C PRO A 377 0.99 3.28 -2.65
N HIS A 378 0.52 2.41 -1.76
CA HIS A 378 -0.04 2.77 -0.46
C HIS A 378 0.72 2.13 0.70
N THR A 379 1.68 1.25 0.40
CA THR A 379 2.59 0.60 1.36
C THR A 379 4.01 1.13 1.12
N ASN A 380 4.73 0.58 0.16
CA ASN A 380 6.14 0.87 -0.09
C ASN A 380 6.39 2.01 -1.07
N PHE A 381 5.55 2.16 -2.10
CA PHE A 381 5.72 3.17 -3.14
C PHE A 381 4.96 4.48 -2.85
N HIS A 382 4.64 4.71 -1.59
CA HIS A 382 3.73 5.77 -1.15
C HIS A 382 4.21 7.22 -1.37
N GLN A 383 5.52 7.42 -1.61
CA GLN A 383 6.10 8.74 -1.90
C GLN A 383 6.11 9.07 -3.40
N MET A 384 5.59 8.19 -4.25
CA MET A 384 5.59 8.39 -5.68
C MET A 384 4.50 9.36 -6.12
N GLU A 385 4.93 10.37 -6.88
CA GLU A 385 4.06 11.24 -7.66
C GLU A 385 4.66 11.39 -9.06
N SER A 386 3.81 11.38 -10.09
CA SER A 386 4.00 11.92 -11.47
C SER A 386 4.18 10.95 -12.67
N GLY A 387 3.77 11.47 -13.85
CA GLY A 387 3.13 10.90 -15.08
C GLY A 387 3.79 9.88 -16.01
N VAL A 388 3.77 8.55 -15.81
CA VAL A 388 4.12 7.55 -16.88
C VAL A 388 3.42 6.20 -16.62
N MET A 389 3.36 5.25 -17.57
CA MET A 389 3.08 3.84 -17.22
C MET A 389 4.31 3.27 -16.48
N LEU A 390 4.15 3.00 -15.20
CA LEU A 390 5.24 2.56 -14.33
C LEU A 390 4.96 1.12 -13.90
N VAL A 391 5.83 0.22 -14.35
CA VAL A 391 5.88 -1.19 -13.96
C VAL A 391 7.06 -1.31 -13.01
N VAL A 392 6.79 -1.63 -11.76
CA VAL A 392 7.81 -1.84 -10.72
C VAL A 392 7.58 -3.22 -10.18
N ASP A 393 8.67 -3.96 -10.05
CA ASP A 393 8.78 -5.29 -9.50
C ASP A 393 7.71 -6.31 -9.92
N PRO A 394 7.43 -6.48 -11.24
CA PRO A 394 6.34 -7.35 -11.65
C PRO A 394 6.70 -8.82 -11.43
N GLU A 395 5.90 -9.55 -10.65
CA GLU A 395 6.11 -10.97 -10.38
C GLU A 395 5.11 -11.90 -11.10
N GLU A 396 3.97 -11.36 -11.56
CA GLU A 396 2.95 -12.09 -12.31
C GLU A 396 3.13 -11.96 -13.83
N ASP A 397 2.52 -12.87 -14.60
CA ASP A 397 2.57 -12.87 -16.06
C ASP A 397 1.61 -11.84 -16.67
N PHE A 398 2.04 -11.17 -17.75
CA PHE A 398 1.17 -10.29 -18.54
C PHE A 398 0.30 -11.11 -19.49
N CYS A 399 -0.99 -10.77 -19.56
CA CYS A 399 -1.86 -11.42 -20.51
C CYS A 399 -1.60 -10.92 -21.95
N ARG A 400 -1.73 -11.80 -22.95
CA ARG A 400 -1.33 -11.49 -24.34
C ARG A 400 -2.01 -10.23 -24.90
N ASP A 401 -3.31 -10.07 -24.65
CA ASP A 401 -4.07 -8.91 -25.15
C ASP A 401 -3.59 -7.59 -24.53
N GLU A 402 -3.16 -7.63 -23.27
CA GLU A 402 -2.59 -6.50 -22.55
C GLU A 402 -1.21 -6.13 -23.08
N SER A 403 -0.29 -7.11 -23.22
CA SER A 403 1.03 -6.89 -23.80
C SER A 403 0.92 -6.25 -25.18
N VAL A 404 -0.01 -6.74 -26.03
CA VAL A 404 -0.26 -6.16 -27.35
C VAL A 404 -0.81 -4.73 -27.26
N ALA A 405 -1.77 -4.47 -26.37
CA ALA A 405 -2.35 -3.15 -26.19
C ALA A 405 -1.31 -2.12 -25.71
N LEU A 406 -0.48 -2.49 -24.73
CA LEU A 406 0.57 -1.64 -24.18
C LEU A 406 1.66 -1.36 -25.22
N GLN A 407 2.12 -2.39 -25.94
CA GLN A 407 3.09 -2.21 -27.02
C GLN A 407 2.56 -1.30 -28.13
N ALA A 408 1.28 -1.43 -28.50
CA ALA A 408 0.64 -0.55 -29.47
C ALA A 408 0.54 0.89 -28.94
N ALA A 409 0.21 1.08 -27.67
CA ALA A 409 0.14 2.38 -27.03
C ALA A 409 1.51 3.08 -27.01
N VAL A 410 2.58 2.34 -26.68
CA VAL A 410 3.94 2.86 -26.70
C VAL A 410 4.41 3.20 -28.11
N LYS A 411 4.08 2.39 -29.13
CA LYS A 411 4.52 2.62 -30.52
C LYS A 411 3.76 3.74 -31.24
N PHE A 412 2.46 3.90 -30.96
CA PHE A 412 1.56 4.70 -31.80
C PHE A 412 0.79 5.80 -31.06
N LEU A 413 0.68 5.73 -29.73
CA LEU A 413 -0.14 6.64 -28.92
C LEU A 413 0.68 7.55 -28.01
N ASN A 414 2.00 7.62 -28.20
CA ASN A 414 2.94 8.42 -27.40
C ASN A 414 2.86 8.13 -25.90
N VAL A 415 2.63 6.86 -25.54
CA VAL A 415 2.68 6.40 -24.15
C VAL A 415 4.12 6.01 -23.81
N SER A 416 4.67 6.59 -22.75
CA SER A 416 5.98 6.19 -22.25
C SER A 416 5.85 5.04 -21.24
N LEU A 417 6.89 4.20 -21.15
CA LEU A 417 6.96 3.05 -20.25
C LEU A 417 8.22 3.17 -19.37
N ILE A 418 8.07 2.96 -18.08
CA ILE A 418 9.19 2.83 -17.15
C ILE A 418 9.09 1.45 -16.51
N VAL A 419 10.19 0.69 -16.54
CA VAL A 419 10.28 -0.62 -15.88
C VAL A 419 11.39 -0.58 -14.84
N PHE A 420 11.05 -0.82 -13.58
CA PHE A 420 11.98 -1.18 -12.52
C PHE A 420 11.82 -2.68 -12.30
N ALA A 421 12.81 -3.44 -12.76
CA ALA A 421 12.92 -4.85 -12.45
C ALA A 421 13.58 -5.02 -11.07
N ASP A 422 13.67 -6.26 -10.62
CA ASP A 422 14.48 -6.70 -9.50
C ASP A 422 15.32 -7.93 -9.90
N TRP A 423 15.99 -8.56 -8.94
CA TRP A 423 16.83 -9.73 -9.17
C TRP A 423 16.02 -10.94 -9.64
N TYR A 424 16.64 -11.76 -10.48
CA TYR A 424 16.09 -13.04 -10.92
C TYR A 424 17.21 -14.05 -11.21
N ASP A 425 17.19 -15.20 -10.53
CA ASP A 425 18.13 -16.30 -10.78
C ASP A 425 17.50 -17.66 -10.44
N ASN A 426 17.27 -18.49 -11.47
CA ASN A 426 16.68 -19.83 -11.33
C ASN A 426 17.43 -20.74 -10.34
N ARG A 427 18.76 -20.63 -10.25
CA ARG A 427 19.58 -21.48 -9.37
C ARG A 427 19.41 -21.11 -7.90
N LEU A 428 19.27 -19.81 -7.63
CA LEU A 428 18.97 -19.32 -6.29
C LEU A 428 17.53 -19.69 -5.90
N LEU A 429 16.57 -19.55 -6.82
CA LEU A 429 15.17 -19.91 -6.59
C LEU A 429 14.97 -21.36 -6.17
N ASP A 430 15.62 -22.30 -6.86
CA ASP A 430 15.58 -23.72 -6.53
C ASP A 430 16.10 -24.03 -5.10
N SER A 431 16.92 -23.15 -4.54
CA SER A 431 17.49 -23.29 -3.20
C SER A 431 16.65 -22.68 -2.08
N LEU A 432 15.66 -21.83 -2.42
CA LEU A 432 14.82 -21.12 -1.48
C LEU A 432 13.56 -21.95 -1.16
N GLU A 433 13.59 -22.62 -0.01
CA GLU A 433 12.46 -23.36 0.55
C GLU A 433 12.05 -22.80 1.92
N LEU A 434 10.74 -22.64 2.14
CA LEU A 434 10.17 -22.32 3.44
C LEU A 434 9.15 -23.39 3.87
N PHE A 435 9.26 -23.89 5.09
CA PHE A 435 8.23 -24.75 5.67
C PHE A 435 7.22 -23.90 6.46
N ASP A 436 6.00 -23.77 5.95
CA ASP A 436 4.93 -23.10 6.67
C ASP A 436 4.33 -24.04 7.71
N MET A 437 4.46 -23.67 8.98
CA MET A 437 3.90 -24.42 10.10
C MET A 437 2.39 -24.20 10.28
N THR A 438 1.79 -23.24 9.58
CA THR A 438 0.36 -22.92 9.64
C THR A 438 -0.41 -23.85 8.69
N THR A 439 0.01 -23.94 7.43
CA THR A 439 -0.57 -24.88 6.44
C THR A 439 0.04 -26.28 6.51
N LEU A 440 1.15 -26.47 7.23
CA LEU A 440 1.94 -27.71 7.27
C LEU A 440 2.47 -28.13 5.88
N SER A 441 2.72 -27.17 4.99
CA SER A 441 3.25 -27.40 3.64
C SER A 441 4.63 -26.76 3.46
N LYS A 442 5.44 -27.36 2.58
CA LYS A 442 6.63 -26.70 2.04
C LYS A 442 6.19 -25.75 0.91
N TRP A 443 6.76 -24.56 0.92
CA TRP A 443 6.62 -23.54 -0.10
C TRP A 443 7.97 -23.37 -0.80
N HIS A 444 7.93 -23.22 -2.11
CA HIS A 444 9.07 -22.95 -2.98
C HIS A 444 8.88 -21.56 -3.60
N ALA A 445 9.99 -20.86 -3.87
CA ALA A 445 9.92 -19.51 -4.44
C ALA A 445 9.24 -19.58 -5.80
N ILE A 446 8.21 -18.76 -6.00
CA ILE A 446 7.42 -18.77 -7.24
C ILE A 446 8.19 -18.06 -8.36
N THR A 447 8.82 -16.92 -8.02
CA THR A 447 9.71 -16.15 -8.89
C THR A 447 10.85 -15.54 -8.06
N GLY A 448 11.78 -14.82 -8.72
CA GLY A 448 12.80 -13.94 -8.13
C GLY A 448 12.20 -12.80 -7.32
N GLY A 449 12.93 -11.71 -7.17
CA GLY A 449 12.29 -10.43 -6.86
C GLY A 449 11.29 -10.10 -7.97
N THR A 450 11.72 -10.20 -9.23
CA THR A 450 10.90 -9.92 -10.42
C THR A 450 10.78 -11.12 -11.37
N ASN A 451 9.68 -11.21 -12.12
CA ASN A 451 9.49 -12.16 -13.23
C ASN A 451 10.10 -11.63 -14.55
N ILE A 452 11.41 -11.83 -14.73
CA ILE A 452 12.15 -11.44 -15.95
C ILE A 452 11.54 -12.04 -17.24
N PRO A 453 11.12 -13.33 -17.29
CA PRO A 453 10.44 -13.88 -18.45
C PRO A 453 9.19 -13.09 -18.89
N ALA A 454 8.35 -12.66 -17.93
CA ALA A 454 7.18 -11.84 -18.23
C ALA A 454 7.56 -10.45 -18.77
N ILE A 455 8.59 -9.82 -18.19
CA ILE A 455 9.14 -8.55 -18.70
C ILE A 455 9.67 -8.72 -20.14
N HIS A 456 10.32 -9.85 -20.46
CA HIS A 456 10.78 -10.11 -21.82
C HIS A 456 9.63 -10.23 -22.82
N GLU A 457 8.51 -10.84 -22.45
CA GLU A 457 7.31 -10.90 -23.31
C GLU A 457 6.72 -9.49 -23.52
N LEU A 458 6.64 -8.69 -22.45
CA LEU A 458 6.18 -7.30 -22.51
C LEU A 458 7.07 -6.45 -23.43
N LEU A 459 8.39 -6.62 -23.31
CA LEU A 459 9.37 -5.85 -24.06
C LEU A 459 9.76 -6.46 -25.41
N GLN A 460 9.27 -7.63 -25.81
CA GLN A 460 9.71 -8.39 -27.00
C GLN A 460 9.79 -7.55 -28.29
N ASN A 461 8.93 -6.54 -28.40
CA ASN A 461 8.81 -5.64 -29.55
C ASN A 461 9.74 -4.41 -29.51
N PHE A 462 10.56 -4.31 -28.48
CA PHE A 462 11.65 -3.36 -28.25
C PHE A 462 12.90 -4.21 -27.97
N PRO A 463 14.06 -3.98 -28.62
CA PRO A 463 15.22 -4.86 -28.46
C PRO A 463 15.94 -4.61 -27.12
N ILE A 464 15.22 -4.80 -26.01
CA ILE A 464 15.63 -4.63 -24.61
C ILE A 464 15.49 -5.99 -23.94
N ALA A 465 16.56 -6.47 -23.29
CA ALA A 465 16.53 -7.73 -22.57
C ALA A 465 17.38 -7.68 -21.29
N PHE A 466 16.85 -8.27 -20.23
CA PHE A 466 17.54 -8.53 -18.96
C PHE A 466 18.13 -9.96 -18.93
N GLU A 467 19.22 -10.20 -18.22
CA GLU A 467 19.74 -11.57 -17.98
C GLU A 467 19.22 -12.17 -16.67
N ALA A 468 19.23 -13.51 -16.60
CA ALA A 468 19.15 -14.23 -15.33
C ALA A 468 20.51 -14.19 -14.61
N GLY A 469 20.56 -13.54 -13.45
CA GLY A 469 21.74 -13.37 -12.61
C GLY A 469 21.59 -12.17 -11.69
N VAL A 470 22.29 -12.19 -10.55
CA VAL A 470 22.21 -11.14 -9.52
C VAL A 470 23.49 -10.33 -9.45
N VAL A 471 23.34 -8.99 -9.47
CA VAL A 471 24.42 -8.01 -9.29
C VAL A 471 24.19 -7.21 -8.01
N TYR A 472 25.28 -6.84 -7.33
CA TYR A 472 25.29 -6.07 -6.09
C TYR A 472 26.21 -4.85 -6.23
N SER A 473 25.83 -3.67 -5.72
CA SER A 473 26.75 -2.54 -5.55
C SER A 473 26.43 -1.65 -4.34
N SER A 474 27.48 -1.31 -3.59
CA SER A 474 27.35 -0.58 -2.33
C SER A 474 26.99 0.91 -2.46
N SER A 475 27.14 1.52 -3.65
CA SER A 475 26.79 2.91 -3.88
C SER A 475 26.68 3.27 -5.36
N LEU A 476 25.50 3.72 -5.78
CA LEU A 476 25.19 4.26 -7.09
C LEU A 476 24.93 5.77 -6.99
N SER A 477 25.57 6.57 -7.83
CA SER A 477 25.30 8.00 -7.95
C SER A 477 25.14 8.36 -9.42
N LEU A 478 23.90 8.40 -9.91
CA LEU A 478 23.60 8.71 -11.31
C LEU A 478 22.43 9.69 -11.41
N LEU A 479 22.43 10.50 -12.48
CA LEU A 479 21.43 11.53 -12.78
C LEU A 479 21.39 12.68 -11.74
N ASN A 480 22.50 13.41 -11.64
CA ASN A 480 22.79 14.41 -10.60
C ASN A 480 21.84 15.64 -10.66
N SER A 481 20.65 15.52 -10.09
CA SER A 481 19.72 16.63 -9.86
C SER A 481 20.08 17.36 -8.56
N GLY A 482 21.30 17.87 -8.46
CA GLY A 482 21.69 18.98 -7.57
C GLY A 482 21.52 18.83 -6.05
N ASN A 483 21.05 17.71 -5.50
CA ASN A 483 20.99 17.49 -4.04
C ASN A 483 20.86 16.04 -3.55
N ASP A 484 20.88 14.99 -4.39
CA ASP A 484 20.69 13.61 -3.92
C ASP A 484 21.98 12.80 -3.84
N SER A 485 22.23 12.30 -2.62
CA SER A 485 23.29 11.39 -2.21
C SER A 485 23.22 10.04 -2.92
N SER A 486 24.38 9.42 -3.15
CA SER A 486 24.49 8.03 -3.61
C SER A 486 23.53 7.08 -2.88
N PHE A 487 22.82 6.22 -3.59
CA PHE A 487 21.94 5.19 -3.04
C PHE A 487 22.50 3.78 -3.32
N PRO A 488 22.30 2.80 -2.43
CA PRO A 488 22.77 1.44 -2.66
C PRO A 488 22.00 0.74 -3.79
N TYR A 489 22.69 -0.13 -4.54
CA TYR A 489 22.09 -1.10 -5.47
C TYR A 489 22.18 -2.47 -4.81
N TRP A 490 21.08 -2.98 -4.26
CA TRP A 490 21.15 -4.12 -3.36
C TRP A 490 21.36 -5.42 -4.11
N SER A 491 20.31 -5.91 -4.75
CA SER A 491 20.35 -7.06 -5.64
C SER A 491 19.49 -6.69 -6.83
N GLY A 492 19.96 -6.94 -8.04
CA GLY A 492 19.17 -6.63 -9.23
C GLY A 492 19.68 -7.34 -10.47
N SER A 493 18.88 -7.31 -11.53
CA SER A 493 19.23 -7.86 -12.84
C SER A 493 19.95 -6.82 -13.71
N TYR A 494 20.83 -7.26 -14.61
CA TYR A 494 21.54 -6.40 -15.56
C TYR A 494 21.04 -6.62 -16.99
N LEU A 495 21.38 -5.70 -17.91
CA LEU A 495 20.89 -5.75 -19.29
C LEU A 495 21.88 -6.50 -20.19
N THR A 496 21.36 -7.29 -21.12
CA THR A 496 22.17 -7.94 -22.17
C THR A 496 21.98 -7.31 -23.53
N ASN A 497 20.82 -6.72 -23.77
CA ASN A 497 20.48 -6.12 -25.04
C ASN A 497 19.80 -4.77 -24.82
N PHE A 498 20.22 -3.77 -25.61
CA PHE A 498 19.60 -2.46 -25.61
C PHE A 498 19.65 -1.87 -27.04
N PRO A 499 18.59 -1.19 -27.50
CA PRO A 499 18.53 -0.63 -28.84
C PRO A 499 19.64 0.39 -29.12
N VAL A 500 20.18 0.30 -30.34
CA VAL A 500 21.01 1.34 -30.95
C VAL A 500 20.24 2.67 -30.96
N GLY A 501 20.94 3.76 -30.63
CA GLY A 501 20.37 5.10 -30.50
C GLY A 501 19.84 5.43 -29.11
N GLY A 502 19.69 4.42 -28.25
CA GLY A 502 19.41 4.58 -26.82
C GLY A 502 20.63 5.07 -26.03
N TYR A 503 20.38 5.54 -24.81
CA TYR A 503 21.40 6.00 -23.87
C TYR A 503 21.54 4.97 -22.74
N LEU A 504 22.79 4.54 -22.51
CA LEU A 504 23.14 3.53 -21.52
C LEU A 504 24.13 4.14 -20.51
N GLY A 505 23.76 4.13 -19.23
CA GLY A 505 24.62 4.50 -18.12
C GLY A 505 25.26 3.25 -17.51
N TYR A 506 26.58 3.22 -17.48
CA TYR A 506 27.36 2.13 -16.88
C TYR A 506 27.92 2.55 -15.52
N ILE A 507 27.70 1.74 -14.47
CA ILE A 507 28.50 1.76 -13.23
C ILE A 507 28.80 0.33 -12.81
N GLU A 508 30.08 -0.05 -12.70
CA GLU A 508 30.52 -1.31 -12.05
C GLU A 508 29.65 -2.56 -12.37
N ALA A 509 29.28 -2.76 -13.65
CA ALA A 509 28.41 -3.84 -14.14
C ALA A 509 26.90 -3.73 -13.82
N ILE A 510 26.42 -2.52 -13.51
CA ILE A 510 25.00 -2.16 -13.35
C ILE A 510 24.61 -1.18 -14.47
N ASP A 511 23.55 -1.53 -15.18
CA ASP A 511 23.09 -0.80 -16.36
C ASP A 511 21.83 0.03 -16.05
N GLN A 512 21.86 1.32 -16.40
CA GLN A 512 20.67 2.19 -16.44
C GLN A 512 20.40 2.62 -17.88
N SER A 513 19.16 2.52 -18.38
CA SER A 513 18.96 2.71 -19.81
C SER A 513 17.72 3.54 -20.17
N LEU A 514 17.92 4.52 -21.05
CA LEU A 514 16.89 5.41 -21.58
C LEU A 514 16.79 5.24 -23.10
N TYR A 515 15.61 4.98 -23.61
CA TYR A 515 15.35 4.78 -25.04
C TYR A 515 14.17 5.62 -25.51
N GLU A 516 14.31 6.19 -26.70
CA GLU A 516 13.22 6.86 -27.41
C GLU A 516 12.80 6.00 -28.59
N VAL A 517 11.52 5.65 -28.68
CA VAL A 517 11.02 4.73 -29.72
C VAL A 517 11.00 5.46 -31.06
N PRO A 518 11.67 4.94 -32.11
CA PRO A 518 11.74 5.58 -33.42
C PRO A 518 10.41 5.45 -34.17
N SER A 519 9.44 6.30 -33.83
CA SER A 519 8.13 6.45 -34.46
C SER A 519 7.67 7.91 -34.33
N HIS A 520 6.93 8.43 -35.31
CA HIS A 520 6.44 9.82 -35.30
C HIS A 520 5.58 10.15 -34.05
N ASN A 521 4.92 9.14 -33.47
CA ASN A 521 4.17 9.21 -32.22
C ASN A 521 4.65 8.13 -31.21
N GLY A 522 5.92 7.72 -31.29
CA GLY A 522 6.49 6.76 -30.35
C GLY A 522 6.74 7.40 -28.98
N GLY A 523 6.39 6.68 -27.92
CA GLY A 523 6.74 7.08 -26.56
C GLY A 523 8.21 6.80 -26.22
N ARG A 524 8.56 6.95 -24.94
CA ARG A 524 9.91 6.70 -24.43
C ARG A 524 9.89 5.55 -23.44
N ILE A 525 10.94 4.74 -23.45
CA ILE A 525 11.11 3.59 -22.57
C ILE A 525 12.32 3.85 -21.67
N ALA A 526 12.16 3.68 -20.36
CA ALA A 526 13.27 3.65 -19.42
C ALA A 526 13.23 2.33 -18.66
N VAL A 527 14.40 1.71 -18.46
CA VAL A 527 14.51 0.46 -17.73
C VAL A 527 15.63 0.56 -16.68
N PHE A 528 15.38 -0.03 -15.52
CA PHE A 528 16.33 -0.10 -14.42
C PHE A 528 16.22 -1.47 -13.73
N GLY A 529 17.36 -2.00 -13.28
CA GLY A 529 17.49 -3.39 -12.84
C GLY A 529 17.24 -3.67 -11.36
N ASP A 530 16.98 -2.64 -10.54
CA ASP A 530 16.77 -2.76 -9.09
C ASP A 530 15.59 -1.89 -8.63
N SER A 531 14.58 -2.49 -8.02
CA SER A 531 13.39 -1.86 -7.44
C SER A 531 13.61 -1.41 -5.98
N SER A 532 14.61 -1.96 -5.28
CA SER A 532 14.87 -1.76 -3.85
C SER A 532 15.04 -0.30 -3.45
N CYS A 533 15.53 0.55 -4.36
CA CYS A 533 15.71 1.98 -4.07
C CYS A 533 14.40 2.78 -4.08
N LEU A 534 13.33 2.19 -4.60
CA LEU A 534 11.96 2.68 -4.55
C LEU A 534 11.17 2.02 -3.42
N ASP A 535 11.52 0.79 -3.02
CA ASP A 535 10.94 0.12 -1.86
C ASP A 535 11.54 0.66 -0.55
N SER A 536 10.71 1.37 0.22
CA SER A 536 11.12 1.81 1.56
C SER A 536 11.05 0.70 2.61
N SER A 537 10.38 -0.40 2.33
CA SER A 537 10.23 -1.58 3.18
C SER A 537 11.49 -2.45 3.07
N GLY A 538 11.63 -3.45 3.94
CA GLY A 538 12.76 -4.40 3.82
C GLY A 538 14.15 -3.91 4.24
N HIS A 539 14.44 -2.60 4.21
CA HIS A 539 15.77 -2.03 4.49
C HIS A 539 15.89 -1.42 5.90
N PRO A 540 17.05 -1.52 6.56
CA PRO A 540 17.29 -0.80 7.81
C PRO A 540 17.18 0.71 7.60
N ALA A 541 16.30 1.39 8.34
CA ALA A 541 16.06 2.83 8.24
C ALA A 541 17.35 3.69 8.30
N ALA A 542 18.38 3.23 9.01
CA ALA A 542 19.67 3.92 9.12
C ALA A 542 20.55 3.85 7.84
N LYS A 543 20.24 2.94 6.91
CA LYS A 543 21.02 2.69 5.67
C LYS A 543 20.21 2.92 4.39
N PHE A 544 18.89 2.95 4.48
CA PHE A 544 18.03 3.20 3.33
C PHE A 544 18.25 4.61 2.76
N ARG A 545 18.48 4.69 1.45
CA ARG A 545 18.46 5.94 0.69
C ARG A 545 17.63 5.70 -0.57
N ASN A 546 16.63 6.54 -0.78
CA ASN A 546 15.74 6.41 -1.93
C ASN A 546 16.39 6.95 -3.21
N CYS A 547 15.86 6.51 -4.35
CA CYS A 547 16.25 6.99 -5.69
C CYS A 547 15.18 7.90 -6.34
N PHE A 548 14.34 8.59 -5.55
CA PHE A 548 13.27 9.41 -6.11
C PHE A 548 13.76 10.59 -6.96
N GLY A 549 14.96 11.12 -6.70
CA GLY A 549 15.60 12.11 -7.58
C GLY A 549 15.93 11.57 -8.97
N MET A 550 16.40 10.32 -9.04
CA MET A 550 16.63 9.61 -10.30
C MET A 550 15.31 9.39 -11.03
N LEU A 551 14.29 8.86 -10.33
CA LEU A 551 12.96 8.64 -10.90
C LEU A 551 12.37 9.95 -11.44
N ARG A 552 12.46 11.07 -10.72
CA ARG A 552 12.02 12.39 -11.22
C ARG A 552 12.73 12.80 -12.51
N THR A 553 14.00 12.44 -12.65
CA THR A 553 14.76 12.70 -13.87
C THR A 553 14.31 11.81 -15.02
N ILE A 554 14.08 10.52 -14.75
CA ILE A 554 13.49 9.58 -15.73
C ILE A 554 12.10 10.05 -16.17
N LEU A 555 11.27 10.52 -15.24
CA LEU A 555 9.93 11.08 -15.48
C LEU A 555 9.97 12.34 -16.36
N ARG A 556 10.98 13.20 -16.19
CA ARG A 556 11.19 14.36 -17.07
C ARG A 556 11.62 13.94 -18.47
N PHE A 557 12.46 12.92 -18.59
CA PHE A 557 12.83 12.36 -19.87
C PHE A 557 11.59 11.78 -20.58
N THR A 558 10.86 10.89 -19.93
CA THR A 558 9.71 10.19 -20.51
C THR A 558 8.54 11.10 -20.86
N ASN A 559 8.29 12.16 -20.09
CA ASN A 559 7.19 13.11 -20.35
C ASN A 559 7.58 14.28 -21.25
N ASP A 560 8.67 14.96 -20.90
CA ASP A 560 9.03 16.23 -21.51
C ASP A 560 10.12 16.08 -22.59
N GLY A 561 10.68 14.86 -22.75
CA GLY A 561 11.81 14.61 -23.65
C GLY A 561 13.11 15.27 -23.17
N VAL A 562 13.17 15.69 -21.91
CA VAL A 562 14.32 16.39 -21.36
C VAL A 562 15.36 15.36 -20.92
N LEU A 563 16.49 15.31 -21.63
CA LEU A 563 17.62 14.50 -21.23
C LEU A 563 18.24 15.04 -19.91
N PRO A 564 18.79 14.15 -19.06
CA PRO A 564 19.47 14.57 -17.84
C PRO A 564 20.66 15.51 -18.13
N LEU A 565 20.79 16.59 -17.37
CA LEU A 565 21.97 17.47 -17.42
C LEU A 565 23.13 16.81 -16.67
N PHE A 566 24.26 16.60 -17.36
CA PHE A 566 25.50 16.12 -16.75
C PHE A 566 26.50 17.26 -16.61
N SER A 567 27.10 17.43 -15.43
CA SER A 567 28.26 18.30 -15.26
C SER A 567 29.43 17.70 -16.03
N THR A 568 29.86 18.38 -17.08
CA THR A 568 31.17 18.20 -17.72
C THR A 568 32.28 18.64 -16.76
N LEU A 569 32.50 17.87 -15.69
CA LEU A 569 33.77 17.95 -14.98
C LEU A 569 34.70 16.92 -15.63
N GLN A 570 35.73 17.44 -16.28
CA GLN A 570 36.91 16.71 -16.72
C GLN A 570 37.60 16.11 -15.49
N ASP A 571 37.07 15.00 -14.98
CA ASP A 571 37.79 14.14 -14.05
C ASP A 571 37.79 12.75 -14.66
N ASP A 572 38.91 12.41 -15.31
CA ASP A 572 39.14 11.13 -16.00
C ASP A 572 39.27 9.93 -15.02
N SER A 573 38.83 10.09 -13.77
CA SER A 573 38.91 9.06 -12.72
C SER A 573 37.56 8.53 -12.22
N ALA A 574 36.43 8.98 -12.78
CA ALA A 574 35.11 8.42 -12.44
C ALA A 574 34.40 7.88 -13.71
N ASN A 575 34.20 6.57 -13.77
CA ASN A 575 33.57 5.82 -14.89
C ASN A 575 32.06 6.08 -15.06
N THR A 576 31.53 7.21 -14.60
CA THR A 576 30.10 7.55 -14.62
C THR A 576 29.76 8.39 -15.85
N LYS A 577 29.54 7.76 -17.02
CA LYS A 577 29.05 8.44 -18.23
C LYS A 577 27.87 7.71 -18.86
N LEU A 578 26.81 8.44 -19.18
CA LEU A 578 25.73 7.99 -20.05
C LEU A 578 26.27 7.99 -21.49
N GLN A 579 26.45 6.82 -22.08
CA GLN A 579 26.91 6.67 -23.46
C GLN A 579 25.72 6.43 -24.39
N ARG A 580 25.66 7.18 -25.49
CA ARG A 580 24.72 6.87 -26.56
C ARG A 580 25.28 5.69 -27.36
N LEU A 581 24.48 4.64 -27.53
CA LEU A 581 24.86 3.51 -28.37
C LEU A 581 24.79 3.95 -29.83
N GLU A 582 25.92 4.32 -30.41
CA GLU A 582 26.04 4.61 -31.84
C GLU A 582 26.50 3.35 -32.60
N LEU A 583 26.03 3.19 -33.84
CA LEU A 583 26.56 2.19 -34.76
C LEU A 583 27.97 2.61 -35.17
N GLU A 584 29.00 2.03 -34.55
CA GLU A 584 30.33 2.02 -35.18
C GLU A 584 30.28 1.06 -36.37
N PHE A 585 30.05 1.60 -37.57
CA PHE A 585 30.45 0.93 -38.80
C PHE A 585 31.98 0.88 -38.82
N VAL A 586 32.56 -0.20 -38.28
CA VAL A 586 33.92 -0.60 -38.65
C VAL A 586 33.81 -1.21 -40.04
N ALA A 587 33.83 -0.36 -41.06
CA ALA A 587 34.04 -0.80 -42.43
C ALA A 587 35.46 -1.36 -42.52
N ASP A 588 35.59 -2.68 -42.45
CA ASP A 588 36.83 -3.35 -42.83
C ASP A 588 36.94 -3.27 -44.37
N GLU A 589 37.69 -2.26 -44.86
CA GLU A 589 37.97 -2.06 -46.28
C GLU A 589 38.64 -3.29 -46.95
N SER A 590 39.08 -4.29 -46.16
CA SER A 590 39.73 -5.49 -46.68
C SER A 590 38.76 -6.57 -47.21
N VAL A 591 37.44 -6.42 -47.04
CA VAL A 591 36.42 -7.39 -47.50
C VAL A 591 35.40 -6.76 -48.48
N LEU A 592 35.86 -5.82 -49.32
CA LEU A 592 35.10 -5.39 -50.50
C LEU A 592 35.39 -6.32 -51.68
N HIS A 593 34.57 -7.36 -51.85
CA HIS A 593 34.45 -8.01 -53.15
C HIS A 593 33.78 -7.05 -54.13
N SER A 594 34.38 -6.86 -55.31
CA SER A 594 33.82 -6.04 -56.38
C SER A 594 32.42 -6.55 -56.76
N LEU A 595 31.43 -5.66 -56.67
CA LEU A 595 30.09 -5.85 -57.22
C LEU A 595 30.21 -6.30 -58.68
N VAL A 596 29.83 -7.56 -58.95
CA VAL A 596 29.52 -8.02 -60.30
C VAL A 596 28.07 -7.66 -60.55
N ASP A 597 27.85 -6.82 -61.56
CA ASP A 597 26.55 -6.52 -62.16
C ASP A 597 25.80 -7.81 -62.45
N LEU A 598 24.67 -8.01 -61.77
CA LEU A 598 23.59 -8.88 -62.24
C LEU A 598 22.44 -7.96 -62.63
N GLN A 599 22.50 -7.48 -63.87
CA GLN A 599 21.33 -7.01 -64.59
C GLN A 599 20.46 -8.22 -64.95
N ASP A 600 19.15 -8.07 -64.70
CA ASP A 600 18.02 -8.78 -65.31
C ASP A 600 17.97 -10.32 -65.21
N GLU A 601 17.02 -10.86 -64.43
CA GLU A 601 15.67 -11.23 -64.87
C GLU A 601 14.92 -11.95 -63.72
N ASP A 602 13.65 -11.54 -63.51
CA ASP A 602 12.55 -12.24 -62.82
C ASP A 602 12.78 -12.95 -61.47
N VAL A 603 12.25 -12.36 -60.37
CA VAL A 603 11.21 -12.92 -59.45
C VAL A 603 10.64 -11.80 -58.57
#